data_AF-A0A7C7RHP7-F1
#
_entry.id   AF-A0A7C7RHP7-F1
#
_cell.length_a   1.000
_cell.length_b   1.000
_cell.length_c   1.000
_cell.angle_alpha   90.00
_cell.angle_beta   90.00
_cell.angle_gamma   90.00
#
_symmetry.space_group_name_H-M   'P 1'
#
loop_
_entity.id
_entity.type
_entity.pdbx_description
1 polymer ?
#
loop_
_entity_poly.entity_id
_entity_poly.type
_entity_poly.pdbx_seq_one_letter_code
_entity_poly.pdbx_strand_id
1 'polypeptide(L)'
;MILLRRVRLRDGRLVDAREMDIGIRKVEVKSDGFYVNDEKIYLQGFSRHECFPILGKAVKGAVLRRELDTLKRMGANIFRTSHYPHCRETYELADRLGLMVIDEFCFLGGNAEREGQEKVRQRGKQMLEELIRRDRNHPSVVIWSVGDEPANRIPEVAEFVRQLMDHARTLDPTRPVMFCGCDFDWAGDPDKKGEAIIEDLAVGDSDIMDIHNYPGWYDNFGQLDVGVEKFSKIIDLLYRKHRKPIMVGEFGAGAISGLHSDPPEM
;
A
#
# COMPACT_ATOMS: atom_id res chain seq x y z
N MET A 1 -19.54 13.60 6.78
CA MET A 1 -18.78 14.40 5.80
C MET A 1 -19.19 15.85 5.93
N ILE A 2 -18.26 16.77 5.64
CA ILE A 2 -18.48 18.22 5.63
C ILE A 2 -18.35 18.70 4.19
N LEU A 3 -19.30 19.51 3.71
CA LEU A 3 -19.22 20.10 2.39
C LEU A 3 -18.39 21.40 2.45
N LEU A 4 -17.22 21.42 1.81
CA LEU A 4 -16.39 22.61 1.67
C LEU A 4 -16.69 23.29 0.34
N ARG A 5 -17.04 24.58 0.37
CA ARG A 5 -17.26 25.40 -0.82
C ARG A 5 -16.21 26.50 -0.93
N ARG A 6 -15.35 26.42 -1.94
CA ARG A 6 -14.44 27.50 -2.31
C ARG A 6 -15.09 28.38 -3.37
N VAL A 7 -15.15 29.68 -3.13
CA VAL A 7 -15.65 30.67 -4.09
C VAL A 7 -14.54 31.64 -4.48
N ARG A 8 -14.51 32.05 -5.75
CA ARG A 8 -13.66 33.14 -6.25
C ARG A 8 -14.56 34.28 -6.67
N LEU A 9 -14.29 35.46 -6.11
CA LEU A 9 -14.96 36.69 -6.50
C LEU A 9 -14.01 37.57 -7.32
N ARG A 10 -14.54 38.29 -8.30
CA ARG A 10 -13.88 39.38 -9.01
C ARG A 10 -14.81 40.58 -8.97
N ASP A 11 -14.34 41.71 -8.44
CA ASP A 11 -15.14 42.94 -8.29
C ASP A 11 -16.47 42.70 -7.56
N GLY A 12 -16.44 41.90 -6.49
CA GLY A 12 -17.62 41.51 -5.70
C GLY A 12 -18.57 40.50 -6.36
N ARG A 13 -18.28 40.07 -7.60
CA ARG A 13 -19.08 39.08 -8.35
C ARG A 13 -18.46 37.71 -8.30
N LEU A 14 -19.29 36.68 -8.11
CA LEU A 14 -18.87 35.28 -8.19
C LEU A 14 -18.43 34.93 -9.61
N VAL A 15 -17.19 34.47 -9.77
CA VAL A 15 -16.64 34.05 -11.07
C VAL A 15 -16.27 32.57 -11.12
N ASP A 16 -16.08 31.91 -9.97
CA ASP A 16 -15.87 30.46 -9.88
C ASP A 16 -16.31 29.94 -8.52
N ALA A 17 -16.82 28.71 -8.48
CA ALA A 17 -17.16 28.02 -7.25
C ALA A 17 -16.84 26.53 -7.40
N ARG A 18 -16.23 25.95 -6.36
CA ARG A 18 -15.93 24.52 -6.26
C ARG A 18 -16.41 23.99 -4.94
N GLU A 19 -17.06 22.84 -5.00
CA GLU A 19 -17.54 22.11 -3.83
C GLU A 19 -16.79 20.79 -3.73
N MET A 20 -16.50 20.38 -2.50
CA MET A 20 -15.77 19.16 -2.20
C MET A 20 -16.22 18.63 -0.85
N ASP A 21 -16.50 17.34 -0.79
CA ASP A 21 -16.71 16.65 0.47
C ASP A 21 -15.36 16.46 1.16
N ILE A 22 -15.27 16.81 2.45
CA ILE A 22 -14.09 16.61 3.28
C ILE A 22 -14.43 15.86 4.57
N GLY A 23 -13.40 15.29 5.19
CA GLY A 23 -13.45 14.70 6.52
C GLY A 23 -12.34 15.28 7.39
N ILE A 24 -12.69 15.73 8.60
CA ILE A 24 -11.71 16.18 9.58
C ILE A 24 -11.20 14.94 10.29
N ARG A 25 -9.90 14.66 10.13
CA ARG A 25 -9.22 13.59 10.84
C ARG A 25 -7.74 13.91 11.02
N LYS A 26 -7.13 13.28 12.01
CA LYS A 26 -5.67 13.20 12.18
C LYS A 26 -5.25 11.76 11.93
N VAL A 27 -4.20 11.55 11.15
CA VAL A 27 -3.54 10.25 11.01
C VAL A 27 -2.11 10.40 11.51
N GLU A 28 -1.65 9.42 12.26
CA GLU A 28 -0.31 9.42 12.85
C GLU A 28 0.20 7.99 12.95
N VAL A 29 1.50 7.81 12.73
CA VAL A 29 2.20 6.56 13.00
C VAL A 29 3.13 6.80 14.17
N LYS A 30 3.00 5.97 15.21
CA LYS A 30 3.88 5.95 16.37
C LYS A 30 4.65 4.64 16.37
N SER A 31 5.68 4.52 17.20
CA SER A 31 6.51 3.31 17.28
C SER A 31 5.73 2.03 17.59
N ASP A 32 4.54 2.16 18.19
CA ASP A 32 3.70 1.04 18.60
C ASP A 32 2.50 0.79 17.67
N GLY A 33 2.25 1.63 16.65
CA GLY A 33 1.19 1.36 15.68
C GLY A 33 0.66 2.58 14.93
N PHE A 34 -0.47 2.36 14.25
CA PHE A 34 -1.18 3.34 13.44
C PHE A 34 -2.35 3.94 14.21
N TYR A 35 -2.55 5.26 14.09
CA TYR A 35 -3.54 6.02 14.84
C TYR A 35 -4.42 6.86 13.93
N VAL A 36 -5.72 6.91 14.26
CA VAL A 36 -6.68 7.83 13.65
C VAL A 36 -7.40 8.57 14.78
N ASN A 37 -7.32 9.90 14.78
CA ASN A 37 -7.90 10.74 15.83
C ASN A 37 -7.46 10.32 17.24
N ASP A 38 -6.16 10.05 17.37
CA ASP A 38 -5.49 9.62 18.61
C ASP A 38 -5.90 8.23 19.15
N GLU A 39 -6.78 7.51 18.45
CA GLU A 39 -7.13 6.12 18.74
C GLU A 39 -6.26 5.15 17.92
N LYS A 40 -5.74 4.10 18.57
CA LYS A 40 -4.91 3.08 17.93
C LYS A 40 -5.79 2.14 17.10
N ILE A 41 -5.51 2.02 15.81
CA ILE A 41 -6.28 1.20 14.88
C ILE A 41 -5.42 0.05 14.36
N TYR A 42 -5.95 -1.17 14.45
CA TYR A 42 -5.38 -2.32 13.76
C TYR A 42 -5.87 -2.32 12.31
N LEU A 43 -4.94 -2.25 11.35
CA LEU A 43 -5.25 -2.23 9.93
C LEU A 43 -5.52 -3.66 9.45
N GLN A 44 -6.71 -3.90 8.89
CA GLN A 44 -7.10 -5.19 8.32
C GLN A 44 -7.92 -4.97 7.06
N GLY A 45 -7.51 -5.62 5.97
CA GLY A 45 -7.98 -5.22 4.65
C GLY A 45 -7.49 -6.10 3.53
N PHE A 46 -7.64 -5.56 2.32
CA PHE A 46 -7.32 -6.25 1.08
C PHE A 46 -6.59 -5.32 0.11
N SER A 47 -5.63 -5.86 -0.62
CA SER A 47 -5.17 -5.28 -1.89
C SER A 47 -6.24 -5.50 -2.95
N ARG A 48 -6.66 -4.43 -3.63
CA ARG A 48 -7.74 -4.48 -4.62
C ARG A 48 -7.22 -4.08 -5.99
N HIS A 49 -7.52 -4.90 -6.98
CA HIS A 49 -7.45 -4.51 -8.39
C HIS A 49 -8.79 -3.99 -8.90
N GLU A 50 -8.75 -2.97 -9.76
CA GLU A 50 -9.88 -2.63 -10.64
C GLU A 50 -9.99 -3.66 -11.77
N CYS A 51 -10.69 -4.75 -11.51
CA CYS A 51 -10.99 -5.78 -12.51
C CYS A 51 -12.33 -6.44 -12.22
N PHE A 52 -13.16 -6.61 -13.25
CA PHE A 52 -14.40 -7.37 -13.14
C PHE A 52 -14.61 -8.22 -14.40
N PRO A 53 -15.20 -9.43 -14.30
CA PRO A 53 -15.50 -10.26 -15.47
C PRO A 53 -16.21 -9.47 -16.57
N ILE A 54 -15.78 -9.66 -17.81
CA ILE A 54 -16.28 -8.97 -19.02
C ILE A 54 -15.93 -7.46 -19.09
N LEU A 55 -15.99 -6.72 -17.98
CA LEU A 55 -15.74 -5.28 -17.95
C LEU A 55 -14.24 -4.93 -17.93
N GLY A 56 -13.38 -5.86 -17.53
CA GLY A 56 -11.97 -5.59 -17.30
C GLY A 56 -11.81 -4.47 -16.27
N LYS A 57 -11.01 -3.44 -16.60
CA LYS A 57 -10.74 -2.30 -15.72
C LYS A 57 -11.88 -1.26 -15.64
N ALA A 58 -12.95 -1.40 -16.41
CA ALA A 58 -14.06 -0.45 -16.43
C ALA A 58 -15.05 -0.61 -15.25
N VAL A 59 -14.52 -0.78 -14.04
CA VAL A 59 -15.29 -1.02 -12.81
C VAL A 59 -15.84 0.30 -12.27
N LYS A 60 -17.18 0.44 -12.24
CA LYS A 60 -17.85 1.68 -11.77
C LYS A 60 -19.24 1.43 -11.21
N GLY A 61 -19.81 2.45 -10.56
CA GLY A 61 -21.20 2.46 -10.12
C GLY A 61 -21.54 1.31 -9.17
N ALA A 62 -22.58 0.53 -9.50
CA ALA A 62 -23.07 -0.54 -8.65
C ALA A 62 -22.06 -1.68 -8.40
N VAL A 63 -21.16 -1.95 -9.37
CA VAL A 63 -20.12 -2.98 -9.21
C VAL A 63 -19.13 -2.56 -8.14
N LEU A 64 -18.56 -1.36 -8.29
CA LEU A 64 -17.65 -0.77 -7.31
C LEU A 64 -18.29 -0.67 -5.92
N ARG A 65 -19.55 -0.21 -5.85
CA ARG A 65 -20.28 -0.13 -4.58
C ARG A 65 -20.43 -1.50 -3.92
N ARG A 66 -20.83 -2.53 -4.69
CA ARG A 66 -20.96 -3.89 -4.18
C ARG A 66 -19.62 -4.43 -3.67
N GLU A 67 -18.53 -4.18 -4.37
CA GLU A 67 -17.20 -4.62 -3.97
C GLU A 67 -16.79 -3.98 -2.63
N LEU A 68 -16.85 -2.65 -2.50
CA LEU A 68 -16.49 -1.97 -1.25
C LEU A 68 -17.41 -2.33 -0.09
N ASP A 69 -18.72 -2.49 -0.33
CA ASP A 69 -19.65 -2.99 0.68
C ASP A 69 -19.30 -4.44 1.11
N THR A 70 -18.77 -5.25 0.19
CA THR A 70 -18.35 -6.62 0.49
C THR A 70 -17.09 -6.63 1.36
N LEU A 71 -16.08 -5.81 1.03
CA LEU A 71 -14.88 -5.65 1.88
C LEU A 71 -15.29 -5.24 3.30
N LYS A 72 -16.17 -4.25 3.43
CA LYS A 72 -16.68 -3.80 4.73
C LYS A 72 -17.44 -4.88 5.49
N ARG A 73 -18.27 -5.69 4.81
CA ARG A 73 -18.97 -6.83 5.41
C ARG A 73 -18.02 -7.93 5.89
N MET A 74 -16.88 -8.10 5.24
CA MET A 74 -15.82 -9.02 5.67
C MET A 74 -15.03 -8.50 6.89
N GLY A 75 -15.31 -7.28 7.37
CA GLY A 75 -14.63 -6.66 8.51
C GLY A 75 -13.43 -5.80 8.13
N ALA A 76 -13.19 -5.58 6.83
CA ALA A 76 -12.10 -4.70 6.39
C ALA A 76 -12.37 -3.26 6.81
N ASN A 77 -11.33 -2.61 7.33
CA ASN A 77 -11.32 -1.17 7.61
C ASN A 77 -10.41 -0.39 6.66
N ILE A 78 -9.59 -1.08 5.88
CA ILE A 78 -8.67 -0.48 4.90
C ILE A 78 -8.64 -1.32 3.61
N PHE A 79 -8.26 -0.71 2.49
CA PHE A 79 -7.82 -1.42 1.30
C PHE A 79 -6.66 -0.67 0.61
N ARG A 80 -5.87 -1.40 -0.18
CA ARG A 80 -4.78 -0.83 -1.01
C ARG A 80 -5.19 -0.77 -2.47
N THR A 81 -4.88 0.33 -3.16
CA THR A 81 -5.14 0.50 -4.61
C THR A 81 -4.05 -0.16 -5.46
N SER A 82 -3.85 -1.45 -5.27
CA SER A 82 -2.79 -2.21 -5.93
C SER A 82 -3.08 -2.33 -7.44
N HIS A 83 -2.17 -2.00 -8.36
CA HIS A 83 -0.84 -1.40 -8.20
C HIS A 83 -0.78 -0.03 -8.89
N TYR A 84 -1.85 0.73 -8.76
CA TYR A 84 -2.04 1.99 -9.48
C TYR A 84 -3.18 2.83 -8.88
N PRO A 85 -3.18 4.15 -9.11
CA PRO A 85 -4.28 4.99 -8.67
C PRO A 85 -5.60 4.54 -9.29
N HIS A 86 -6.61 4.29 -8.45
CA HIS A 86 -7.93 3.86 -8.90
C HIS A 86 -8.74 5.03 -9.49
N CYS A 87 -9.94 4.74 -10.00
CA CYS A 87 -10.90 5.76 -10.41
C CYS A 87 -11.33 6.63 -9.22
N ARG A 88 -11.65 7.90 -9.50
CA ARG A 88 -12.06 8.89 -8.49
C ARG A 88 -13.27 8.42 -7.67
N GLU A 89 -14.22 7.71 -8.29
CA GLU A 89 -15.39 7.19 -7.57
C GLU A 89 -15.02 6.21 -6.44
N THR A 90 -13.86 5.54 -6.53
CA THR A 90 -13.37 4.65 -5.47
C THR A 90 -13.12 5.41 -4.18
N TYR A 91 -12.41 6.53 -4.25
CA TYR A 91 -12.07 7.35 -3.09
C TYR A 91 -13.31 8.08 -2.54
N GLU A 92 -14.18 8.61 -3.42
CA GLU A 92 -15.43 9.24 -3.00
C GLU A 92 -16.37 8.27 -2.28
N LEU A 93 -16.43 7.00 -2.72
CA LEU A 93 -17.17 5.96 -2.02
C LEU A 93 -16.48 5.53 -0.73
N ALA A 94 -15.16 5.39 -0.71
CA ALA A 94 -14.40 5.06 0.49
C ALA A 94 -14.60 6.13 1.59
N ASP A 95 -14.59 7.42 1.23
CA ASP A 95 -14.88 8.54 2.13
C ASP A 95 -16.27 8.40 2.77
N ARG A 96 -17.28 8.05 1.97
CA ARG A 96 -18.67 7.88 2.42
C ARG A 96 -18.87 6.63 3.27
N LEU A 97 -18.17 5.55 2.94
CA LEU A 97 -18.24 4.27 3.65
C LEU A 97 -17.39 4.25 4.92
N GLY A 98 -16.46 5.19 5.09
CA GLY A 98 -15.49 5.17 6.19
C GLY A 98 -14.49 4.03 6.05
N LEU A 99 -14.10 3.70 4.82
CA LEU A 99 -13.00 2.78 4.53
C LEU A 99 -11.73 3.60 4.34
N MET A 100 -10.65 3.18 4.99
CA MET A 100 -9.32 3.76 4.78
C MET A 100 -8.72 3.23 3.47
N VAL A 101 -7.82 4.02 2.89
CA VAL A 101 -7.16 3.71 1.62
C VAL A 101 -5.67 3.92 1.77
N ILE A 102 -4.90 2.90 1.41
CA ILE A 102 -3.50 3.06 1.00
C ILE A 102 -3.54 3.37 -0.49
N ASP A 103 -3.16 4.59 -0.84
CA ASP A 103 -3.17 5.05 -2.22
C ASP A 103 -1.78 4.86 -2.84
N GLU A 104 -1.73 4.02 -3.87
CA GLU A 104 -0.50 3.50 -4.42
C GLU A 104 -0.17 4.08 -5.78
N PHE A 105 1.02 4.64 -5.87
CA PHE A 105 1.62 5.06 -7.12
C PHE A 105 2.05 3.82 -7.93
N CYS A 106 1.81 3.85 -9.25
CA CYS A 106 2.16 2.77 -10.18
C CYS A 106 3.67 2.71 -10.46
N PHE A 107 4.42 2.21 -9.49
CA PHE A 107 5.81 1.77 -9.65
C PHE A 107 5.93 0.32 -9.21
N LEU A 108 5.66 -0.56 -10.16
CA LEU A 108 5.89 -1.99 -10.00
C LEU A 108 7.36 -2.29 -10.31
N GLY A 109 8.06 -2.80 -9.32
CA GLY A 109 9.48 -3.11 -9.38
C GLY A 109 9.79 -4.48 -9.98
N GLY A 110 10.86 -5.10 -9.49
CA GLY A 110 11.40 -6.39 -9.96
C GLY A 110 12.35 -6.29 -11.16
N ASN A 111 12.71 -5.09 -11.63
CA ASN A 111 13.67 -4.92 -12.74
C ASN A 111 14.61 -3.74 -12.50
N ALA A 112 15.74 -4.03 -11.84
CA ALA A 112 16.76 -3.04 -11.49
C ALA A 112 17.30 -2.24 -12.70
N GLU A 113 17.41 -2.85 -13.88
CA GLU A 113 17.89 -2.14 -15.08
C GLU A 113 16.90 -1.04 -15.47
N ARG A 114 15.61 -1.36 -15.54
CA ARG A 114 14.54 -0.40 -15.84
C ARG A 114 14.43 0.67 -14.76
N GLU A 115 14.49 0.27 -13.50
CA GLU A 115 14.39 1.17 -12.34
C GLU A 115 15.60 2.10 -12.23
N GLY A 116 16.76 1.69 -12.74
CA GLY A 116 17.97 2.49 -12.87
C GLY A 116 17.89 3.61 -13.92
N GLN A 117 16.94 3.53 -14.86
CA GLN A 117 16.85 4.51 -15.94
C GLN A 117 16.32 5.86 -15.46
N GLU A 118 17.08 6.92 -15.69
CA GLU A 118 16.70 8.29 -15.28
C GLU A 118 15.31 8.71 -15.80
N LYS A 119 14.95 8.34 -17.04
CA LYS A 119 13.63 8.62 -17.60
C LYS A 119 12.49 7.95 -16.82
N VAL A 120 12.72 6.73 -16.34
CA VAL A 120 11.74 5.99 -15.51
C VAL A 120 11.61 6.68 -14.15
N ARG A 121 12.72 7.07 -13.55
CA ARG A 121 12.76 7.76 -12.26
C ARG A 121 12.06 9.12 -12.29
N GLN A 122 12.32 9.93 -13.31
CA GLN A 122 11.66 11.23 -13.50
C GLN A 122 10.16 11.08 -13.71
N ARG A 123 9.75 10.12 -14.54
CA ARG A 123 8.33 9.84 -14.76
C ARG A 123 7.65 9.35 -13.48
N GLY A 124 8.34 8.55 -12.66
CA GLY A 124 7.81 8.09 -11.39
C GLY A 124 7.56 9.24 -10.40
N LYS A 125 8.50 10.17 -10.27
CA LYS A 125 8.32 11.39 -9.46
C LYS A 125 7.11 12.22 -9.95
N GLN A 126 6.99 12.42 -11.26
CA GLN A 126 5.85 13.13 -11.84
C GLN A 126 4.51 12.45 -11.53
N MET A 127 4.42 11.13 -11.74
CA MET A 127 3.18 10.37 -11.50
C MET A 127 2.79 10.35 -10.01
N LEU A 128 3.77 10.27 -9.11
CA LEU A 128 3.55 10.40 -7.67
C LEU A 128 3.02 11.79 -7.30
N GLU A 129 3.57 12.85 -7.91
CA GLU A 129 3.06 14.21 -7.73
C GLU A 129 1.62 14.37 -8.23
N GLU A 130 1.30 13.81 -9.38
CA GLU A 130 -0.05 13.82 -9.95
C GLU A 130 -1.05 13.08 -9.04
N LEU A 131 -0.68 11.91 -8.52
CA LEU A 131 -1.46 11.12 -7.56
C LEU A 131 -1.79 11.94 -6.30
N ILE A 132 -0.76 12.40 -5.60
CA ILE A 132 -0.93 13.10 -4.31
C ILE A 132 -1.74 14.39 -4.52
N ARG A 133 -1.48 15.14 -5.59
CA ARG A 133 -2.25 16.36 -5.88
C ARG A 133 -3.73 16.08 -6.17
N ARG A 134 -4.03 14.97 -6.84
CA ARG A 134 -5.40 14.55 -7.15
C ARG A 134 -6.14 14.17 -5.88
N ASP A 135 -5.52 13.36 -5.02
CA ASP A 135 -6.25 12.59 -4.01
C ASP A 135 -6.03 13.05 -2.55
N ARG A 136 -5.10 13.97 -2.27
CA ARG A 136 -4.81 14.47 -0.90
C ARG A 136 -5.98 15.04 -0.12
N ASN A 137 -7.07 15.41 -0.80
CA ASN A 137 -8.26 15.94 -0.14
C ASN A 137 -9.24 14.84 0.32
N HIS A 138 -9.06 13.60 -0.13
CA HIS A 138 -9.86 12.47 0.33
C HIS A 138 -9.48 12.11 1.78
N PRO A 139 -10.42 12.18 2.74
CA PRO A 139 -10.17 11.71 4.10
C PRO A 139 -9.92 10.21 4.19
N SER A 140 -10.46 9.41 3.26
CA SER A 140 -10.23 7.96 3.20
C SER A 140 -8.77 7.61 2.92
N VAL A 141 -8.07 8.37 2.07
CA VAL A 141 -6.64 8.16 1.82
C VAL A 141 -5.88 8.46 3.10
N VAL A 142 -5.25 7.47 3.71
CA VAL A 142 -4.54 7.61 4.98
C VAL A 142 -3.04 7.34 4.89
N ILE A 143 -2.59 6.59 3.88
CA ILE A 143 -1.18 6.24 3.66
C ILE A 143 -0.89 6.40 2.16
N TRP A 144 0.29 6.94 1.84
CA TRP A 144 0.82 6.95 0.47
C TRP A 144 1.79 5.78 0.28
N SER A 145 1.55 4.92 -0.72
CA SER A 145 2.51 3.90 -1.16
C SER A 145 3.26 4.40 -2.39
N VAL A 146 4.59 4.50 -2.31
CA VAL A 146 5.44 5.06 -3.39
C VAL A 146 6.01 4.02 -4.34
N GLY A 147 5.65 2.76 -4.16
CA GLY A 147 6.09 1.69 -5.05
C GLY A 147 5.83 0.32 -4.45
N ASP A 148 5.88 -0.68 -5.32
CA ASP A 148 5.60 -2.06 -5.01
C ASP A 148 6.76 -2.94 -5.50
N GLU A 149 7.36 -3.70 -4.58
CA GLU A 149 8.47 -4.63 -4.82
C GLU A 149 9.65 -4.05 -5.63
N PRO A 150 10.16 -2.83 -5.32
CA PRO A 150 11.35 -2.31 -5.99
C PRO A 150 12.54 -3.24 -5.78
N ALA A 151 13.46 -3.32 -6.75
CA ALA A 151 14.68 -4.13 -6.64
C ALA A 151 15.72 -3.47 -5.69
N ASN A 152 15.32 -3.18 -4.47
CA ASN A 152 15.97 -2.26 -3.55
C ASN A 152 17.10 -2.91 -2.71
N ARG A 153 17.40 -4.19 -2.91
CA ARG A 153 18.73 -4.75 -2.61
C ARG A 153 19.85 -4.08 -3.41
N ILE A 154 19.53 -3.42 -4.53
CA ILE A 154 20.46 -2.61 -5.31
C ILE A 154 20.53 -1.19 -4.73
N PRO A 155 21.71 -0.70 -4.28
CA PRO A 155 21.83 0.59 -3.60
C PRO A 155 21.25 1.79 -4.38
N GLU A 156 21.43 1.81 -5.70
CA GLU A 156 20.93 2.88 -6.55
C GLU A 156 19.40 2.90 -6.64
N VAL A 157 18.75 1.73 -6.54
CA VAL A 157 17.29 1.61 -6.50
C VAL A 157 16.78 2.01 -5.12
N ALA A 158 17.41 1.53 -4.05
CA ALA A 158 17.09 1.92 -2.68
C ALA A 158 17.11 3.44 -2.50
N GLU A 159 18.14 4.10 -3.01
CA GLU A 159 18.26 5.54 -2.97
C GLU A 159 17.15 6.26 -3.75
N PHE A 160 16.74 5.69 -4.89
CA PHE A 160 15.62 6.23 -5.63
C PHE A 160 14.29 6.10 -4.85
N VAL A 161 14.05 4.98 -4.18
CA VAL A 161 12.86 4.77 -3.34
C VAL A 161 12.85 5.77 -2.17
N ARG A 162 13.99 6.03 -1.51
CA ARG A 162 14.10 7.09 -0.49
C ARG A 162 13.72 8.46 -1.04
N GLN A 163 14.23 8.81 -2.23
CA GLN A 163 13.88 10.07 -2.88
C GLN A 163 12.37 10.18 -3.19
N LEU A 164 11.71 9.08 -3.57
CA LEU A 164 10.26 9.09 -3.78
C LEU A 164 9.52 9.32 -2.45
N MET A 165 9.92 8.65 -1.38
CA MET A 165 9.31 8.84 -0.06
C MET A 165 9.48 10.29 0.44
N ASP A 166 10.68 10.84 0.32
CA ASP A 166 10.93 12.23 0.69
C ASP A 166 10.13 13.20 -0.17
N HIS A 167 10.03 12.94 -1.47
CA HIS A 167 9.20 13.74 -2.36
C HIS A 167 7.71 13.69 -1.95
N ALA A 168 7.17 12.52 -1.64
CA ALA A 168 5.81 12.38 -1.12
C ALA A 168 5.61 13.21 0.17
N ARG A 169 6.55 13.14 1.12
CA ARG A 169 6.53 13.93 2.36
C ARG A 169 6.56 15.44 2.09
N THR A 170 7.27 15.90 1.06
CA THR A 170 7.25 17.32 0.67
C THR A 170 5.91 17.76 0.07
N LEU A 171 5.22 16.87 -0.63
CA LEU A 171 3.94 17.15 -1.29
C LEU A 171 2.76 17.09 -0.33
N ASP A 172 2.80 16.17 0.63
CA ASP A 172 1.81 16.00 1.69
C ASP A 172 2.47 15.54 3.00
N PRO A 173 2.82 16.48 3.92
CA PRO A 173 3.40 16.14 5.21
C PRO A 173 2.37 15.64 6.24
N THR A 174 1.09 15.50 5.86
CA THR A 174 0.00 15.18 6.80
C THR A 174 -0.36 13.69 6.85
N ARG A 175 0.32 12.86 6.06
CA ARG A 175 0.07 11.42 5.97
C ARG A 175 1.39 10.64 5.99
N PRO A 176 1.39 9.45 6.59
CA PRO A 176 2.52 8.53 6.48
C PRO A 176 2.76 8.06 5.04
N VAL A 177 4.00 7.72 4.79
CA VAL A 177 4.52 7.23 3.51
C VAL A 177 5.16 5.86 3.71
N MET A 178 4.92 4.95 2.78
CA MET A 178 5.54 3.63 2.73
C MET A 178 5.82 3.21 1.28
N PHE A 179 6.43 2.03 1.14
CA PHE A 179 6.44 1.24 -0.10
C PHE A 179 6.39 -0.24 0.30
N CYS A 180 6.00 -1.11 -0.63
CA CYS A 180 5.94 -2.54 -0.37
C CYS A 180 7.30 -3.20 -0.60
N GLY A 181 7.92 -3.76 0.44
CA GLY A 181 9.16 -4.52 0.32
C GLY A 181 8.90 -6.01 0.01
N CYS A 182 9.84 -6.65 -0.68
CA CYS A 182 9.80 -8.09 -1.00
C CYS A 182 11.14 -8.82 -0.83
N ASP A 183 12.27 -8.09 -0.69
CA ASP A 183 13.63 -8.66 -0.58
C ASP A 183 13.91 -9.17 0.86
N PHE A 184 13.04 -10.06 1.34
CA PHE A 184 13.09 -10.73 2.64
C PHE A 184 13.26 -12.23 2.44
N ASP A 185 14.52 -12.65 2.34
CA ASP A 185 14.85 -14.03 2.01
C ASP A 185 15.26 -14.82 3.25
N TRP A 186 15.12 -16.14 3.14
CA TRP A 186 15.75 -17.10 4.01
C TRP A 186 17.00 -17.64 3.33
N ALA A 187 18.18 -17.38 3.90
CA ALA A 187 19.44 -17.74 3.25
C ALA A 187 19.48 -19.22 2.86
N GLY A 188 19.49 -19.50 1.56
CA GLY A 188 19.92 -20.77 0.98
C GLY A 188 21.46 -20.89 0.86
N ASP A 189 22.19 -19.84 1.26
CA ASP A 189 23.65 -19.80 1.26
C ASP A 189 24.21 -20.81 2.28
N PRO A 190 25.06 -21.77 1.85
CA PRO A 190 25.72 -22.74 2.73
C PRO A 190 26.47 -22.09 3.91
N ASP A 191 26.92 -20.85 3.77
CA ASP A 191 27.69 -20.12 4.78
C ASP A 191 26.81 -19.34 5.77
N LYS A 192 25.52 -19.14 5.49
CA LYS A 192 24.60 -18.32 6.29
C LYS A 192 23.63 -19.10 7.18
N LYS A 193 23.91 -20.40 7.40
CA LYS A 193 23.37 -21.28 8.47
C LYS A 193 21.85 -21.18 8.76
N GLY A 194 21.00 -20.91 7.76
CA GLY A 194 19.55 -20.86 7.96
C GLY A 194 19.11 -19.73 8.91
N GLU A 195 19.63 -18.52 8.70
CA GLU A 195 19.16 -17.31 9.37
C GLU A 195 18.31 -16.44 8.42
N ALA A 196 17.39 -15.66 8.99
CA ALA A 196 16.61 -14.67 8.25
C ALA A 196 17.53 -13.55 7.75
N ILE A 197 17.41 -13.16 6.47
CA ILE A 197 18.19 -12.08 5.88
C ILE A 197 17.25 -10.97 5.41
N ILE A 198 17.64 -9.73 5.72
CA ILE A 198 17.00 -8.53 5.17
C ILE A 198 17.99 -7.93 4.19
N GLU A 199 17.79 -8.18 2.90
CA GLU A 199 18.56 -7.56 1.81
C GLU A 199 17.96 -6.22 1.40
N ASP A 200 16.70 -5.99 1.74
CA ASP A 200 16.03 -4.70 1.60
C ASP A 200 16.81 -3.58 2.32
N LEU A 201 17.20 -2.58 1.55
CA LEU A 201 18.01 -1.44 2.03
C LEU A 201 17.17 -0.22 2.42
N ALA A 202 15.87 -0.19 2.13
CA ALA A 202 15.03 1.02 2.21
C ALA A 202 13.77 0.90 3.07
N VAL A 203 13.29 -0.30 3.40
CA VAL A 203 11.99 -0.50 4.09
C VAL A 203 11.96 0.18 5.44
N GLY A 204 13.10 0.21 6.12
CA GLY A 204 13.27 0.92 7.39
C GLY A 204 13.13 2.44 7.31
N ASP A 205 13.19 3.03 6.11
CA ASP A 205 13.01 4.47 5.87
C ASP A 205 11.52 4.87 5.73
N SER A 206 10.62 3.89 5.54
CA SER A 206 9.16 4.08 5.54
C SER A 206 8.64 4.45 6.94
N ASP A 207 7.47 5.08 7.00
CA ASP A 207 6.80 5.37 8.29
C ASP A 207 6.17 4.09 8.88
N ILE A 208 5.68 3.20 8.00
CA ILE A 208 5.22 1.84 8.29
C ILE A 208 5.98 0.91 7.35
N MET A 209 6.57 -0.16 7.88
CA MET A 209 7.26 -1.16 7.07
C MET A 209 6.22 -2.11 6.48
N ASP A 210 5.97 -2.02 5.17
CA ASP A 210 5.06 -2.94 4.48
C ASP A 210 5.84 -4.11 3.86
N ILE A 211 5.38 -5.33 4.14
CA ILE A 211 6.07 -6.57 3.83
C ILE A 211 5.17 -7.46 2.98
N HIS A 212 5.67 -7.87 1.83
CA HIS A 212 5.06 -8.91 1.01
C HIS A 212 5.77 -10.23 1.28
N ASN A 213 5.01 -11.24 1.65
CA ASN A 213 5.55 -12.59 1.82
C ASN A 213 4.46 -13.64 1.63
N TYR A 214 4.85 -14.82 1.17
CA TYR A 214 3.94 -15.88 0.77
C TYR A 214 4.34 -17.22 1.42
N PRO A 215 4.30 -17.31 2.77
CA PRO A 215 4.91 -18.42 3.48
C PRO A 215 4.24 -19.75 3.14
N GLY A 216 5.02 -20.70 2.62
CA GLY A 216 4.53 -22.02 2.23
C GLY A 216 3.92 -22.08 0.83
N TRP A 217 3.80 -20.95 0.12
CA TRP A 217 3.22 -20.90 -1.23
C TRP A 217 4.27 -20.84 -2.35
N TYR A 218 5.16 -19.85 -2.36
CA TYR A 218 6.24 -19.77 -3.37
C TYR A 218 7.55 -20.41 -2.90
N ASP A 219 7.69 -20.61 -1.61
CA ASP A 219 8.72 -21.40 -0.96
C ASP A 219 8.07 -22.44 -0.04
N ASN A 220 8.82 -23.46 0.37
CA ASN A 220 8.34 -24.45 1.35
C ASN A 220 6.93 -25.00 1.02
N PHE A 221 6.66 -25.31 -0.25
CA PHE A 221 5.35 -25.71 -0.78
C PHE A 221 4.63 -26.73 0.12
N GLY A 222 3.43 -26.40 0.58
CA GLY A 222 2.63 -27.25 1.48
C GLY A 222 3.10 -27.28 2.95
N GLN A 223 4.30 -26.80 3.26
CA GLN A 223 4.91 -26.86 4.60
C GLN A 223 4.65 -25.57 5.38
N LEU A 224 3.38 -25.32 5.73
CA LEU A 224 2.94 -24.10 6.40
C LEU A 224 3.71 -23.80 7.71
N ASP A 225 3.93 -24.82 8.54
CA ASP A 225 4.63 -24.64 9.82
C ASP A 225 6.05 -24.08 9.60
N VAL A 226 6.76 -24.59 8.58
CA VAL A 226 8.11 -24.14 8.23
C VAL A 226 8.08 -22.72 7.66
N GLY A 227 7.16 -22.45 6.72
CA GLY A 227 7.02 -21.13 6.11
C GLY A 227 6.69 -20.05 7.16
N VAL A 228 5.70 -20.31 8.02
CA VAL A 228 5.28 -19.38 9.07
C VAL A 228 6.38 -19.14 10.10
N GLU A 229 7.13 -20.18 10.49
CA GLU A 229 8.25 -20.01 11.43
C GLU A 229 9.34 -19.11 10.84
N LYS A 230 9.71 -19.33 9.57
CA LYS A 230 10.68 -18.48 8.86
C LYS A 230 10.20 -17.04 8.77
N PHE A 231 8.93 -16.83 8.39
CA PHE A 231 8.35 -15.51 8.27
C PHE A 231 8.30 -14.78 9.62
N SER A 232 7.94 -15.48 10.70
CA SER A 232 7.97 -14.92 12.05
C SER A 232 9.35 -14.41 12.43
N LYS A 233 10.42 -15.15 12.10
CA LYS A 233 11.81 -14.74 12.35
C LYS A 233 12.22 -13.50 11.56
N ILE A 234 11.74 -13.37 10.32
CA ILE A 234 11.94 -12.17 9.47
C ILE A 234 11.28 -10.95 10.13
N ILE A 235 10.02 -11.07 10.56
CA ILE A 235 9.28 -9.99 11.22
C ILE A 235 9.97 -9.57 12.53
N ASP A 236 10.42 -10.52 13.35
CA ASP A 236 11.17 -10.24 14.57
C ASP A 236 12.50 -9.54 14.30
N LEU A 237 13.20 -9.92 13.23
CA LEU A 237 14.46 -9.28 12.83
C LEU A 237 14.23 -7.84 12.36
N LEU A 238 13.24 -7.61 11.50
CA LEU A 238 12.84 -6.28 11.02
C LEU A 238 12.47 -5.37 12.18
N TYR A 239 11.62 -5.85 13.08
CA TYR A 239 11.19 -5.06 14.24
C TYR A 239 12.36 -4.75 15.18
N ARG A 240 13.25 -5.72 15.44
CA ARG A 240 14.46 -5.48 16.26
C ARG A 240 15.38 -4.43 15.64
N LYS A 241 15.55 -4.45 14.31
CA LYS A 241 16.44 -3.54 13.57
C LYS A 241 15.89 -2.12 13.49
N HIS A 242 14.61 -1.95 13.20
CA HIS A 242 14.04 -0.64 12.85
C HIS A 242 13.11 -0.05 13.91
N ARG A 243 12.52 -0.87 14.81
CA ARG A 243 11.60 -0.44 15.88
C ARG A 243 10.41 0.40 15.37
N LYS A 244 9.91 0.06 14.18
CA LYS A 244 8.75 0.67 13.52
C LYS A 244 7.60 -0.33 13.38
N PRO A 245 6.35 0.14 13.27
CA PRO A 245 5.22 -0.72 12.94
C PRO A 245 5.45 -1.47 11.63
N ILE A 246 5.01 -2.72 11.61
CA ILE A 246 5.07 -3.59 10.44
C ILE A 246 3.64 -3.90 9.99
N MET A 247 3.40 -3.83 8.69
CA MET A 247 2.20 -4.29 8.02
C MET A 247 2.57 -5.43 7.08
N VAL A 248 1.68 -6.41 6.94
CA VAL A 248 1.79 -7.43 5.89
C VAL A 248 0.79 -7.06 4.79
N GLY A 249 1.26 -6.34 3.77
CA GLY A 249 0.45 -5.79 2.70
C GLY A 249 0.02 -6.83 1.68
N GLU A 250 0.81 -7.90 1.53
CA GLU A 250 0.45 -9.06 0.74
C GLU A 250 0.86 -10.37 1.40
N PHE A 251 -0.10 -11.29 1.41
CA PHE A 251 0.05 -12.70 1.67
C PHE A 251 -1.16 -13.42 1.06
N GLY A 252 -1.01 -14.67 0.65
CA GLY A 252 -2.11 -15.44 0.10
C GLY A 252 -1.66 -16.73 -0.55
N ALA A 253 -2.63 -17.50 -1.03
CA ALA A 253 -2.41 -18.70 -1.82
C ALA A 253 -3.48 -18.78 -2.92
N GLY A 254 -3.14 -19.41 -4.03
CA GLY A 254 -4.11 -19.69 -5.09
C GLY A 254 -5.18 -20.65 -4.59
N ALA A 255 -6.46 -20.33 -4.84
CA ALA A 255 -7.56 -21.20 -4.46
C ALA A 255 -8.57 -21.31 -5.61
N ILE A 256 -8.79 -22.54 -6.08
CA ILE A 256 -9.80 -22.84 -7.12
C ILE A 256 -11.11 -23.21 -6.41
N SER A 257 -12.14 -22.38 -6.59
CA SER A 257 -13.45 -22.64 -5.99
C SER A 257 -14.00 -23.99 -6.45
N GLY A 258 -14.37 -24.84 -5.47
CA GLY A 258 -14.90 -26.19 -5.72
C GLY A 258 -13.85 -27.30 -5.77
N LEU A 259 -12.56 -26.98 -5.74
CA LEU A 259 -11.49 -27.97 -5.55
C LEU A 259 -11.30 -28.23 -4.06
N HIS A 260 -11.38 -29.51 -3.65
CA HIS A 260 -11.23 -29.95 -2.27
C HIS A 260 -10.27 -31.13 -2.22
N SER A 261 -9.41 -31.16 -1.21
CA SER A 261 -8.56 -32.32 -0.90
C SER A 261 -8.51 -32.56 0.62
N ASP A 262 -8.27 -33.81 1.00
CA ASP A 262 -7.99 -34.27 2.37
C ASP A 262 -6.90 -35.35 2.31
N PRO A 263 -5.65 -35.07 2.71
CA PRO A 263 -5.21 -33.83 3.37
C PRO A 263 -5.20 -32.62 2.43
N PRO A 264 -5.14 -31.37 2.97
CA PRO A 264 -4.99 -30.18 2.14
C PRO A 264 -3.78 -30.29 1.20
N GLU A 265 -3.99 -30.00 -0.08
CA GLU A 265 -2.95 -29.94 -1.10
C GLU A 265 -2.70 -28.47 -1.49
N MET A 266 -1.42 -28.13 -1.72
CA MET A 266 -0.99 -26.87 -2.33
C MET A 266 -0.55 -27.09 -3.77
#